data_AF-A0A350P9R7-F1
#
_entry.id   AF-A0A350P9R7-F1
#
_cell.length_a   1.000
_cell.length_b   1.000
_cell.length_c   1.000
_cell.angle_alpha   90.00
_cell.angle_beta   90.00
_cell.angle_gamma   90.00
#
_symmetry.space_group_name_H-M   'P 1'
#
loop_
_entity.id
_entity.type
_entity.pdbx_description
1 polymer ?
#
loop_
_entity_poly.entity_id
_entity_poly.type
_entity_poly.pdbx_seq_one_letter_code
_entity_poly.pdbx_strand_id
1 'polypeptide(L)'
;MHTRLNPLTQEKGAVALATMGILLSIVSLSLWVVSQRLTNELQMVKRGLAYNQAYAQLHARHASVAMQLRTADINTLQSLESEQLDIAYQTFINSNNTRSVLFTVTLSLVSPSLHIKQDFFRFSSLFWFPLQAVTSDQSNLTQKLFNRDFEPLSASHFQHILEAQKLGSQEAPSRQAMSKESVIWVEGDWELPDDTHLGSLDAPVLVIIKNGNIALGNRASFYGLLVQLDAESNRRNATLEHGAKLFGALVTNAQLTLNNYGNIMYEKNVLSALQQRAELQNIYPVPHSWNDFD
;
A
#
# COMPACT_ATOMS: atom_id res chain seq x y z
N MET A 1 9.45 107.45 0.23
CA MET A 1 9.13 106.19 -0.49
C MET A 1 8.79 105.12 0.53
N HIS A 2 7.51 104.89 0.81
CA HIS A 2 7.05 103.76 1.62
C HIS A 2 5.84 103.16 0.90
N THR A 3 6.06 102.05 0.21
CA THR A 3 5.02 101.22 -0.40
C THR A 3 4.40 100.35 0.70
N ARG A 4 3.14 100.63 1.06
CA ARG A 4 2.34 99.74 1.92
C ARG A 4 1.96 98.50 1.12
N LEU A 5 2.50 97.34 1.52
CA LEU A 5 2.01 96.03 1.08
C LEU A 5 0.62 95.79 1.68
N ASN A 6 -0.31 95.38 0.84
CA ASN A 6 -1.70 95.15 1.17
C ASN A 6 -1.82 93.84 2.00
N PRO A 7 -2.32 93.85 3.25
CA PRO A 7 -2.36 92.65 4.11
C PRO A 7 -3.39 91.59 3.65
N LEU A 8 -4.32 91.94 2.77
CA LEU A 8 -5.41 91.08 2.28
C LEU A 8 -4.99 89.95 1.32
N THR A 9 -3.83 90.03 0.68
CA THR A 9 -3.32 88.98 -0.22
C THR A 9 -2.50 87.92 0.52
N GLN A 10 -1.89 88.28 1.66
CA GLN A 10 -1.07 87.36 2.47
C GLN A 10 -1.94 86.35 3.24
N GLU A 11 -3.08 86.78 3.79
CA GLU A 11 -4.02 85.89 4.49
C GLU A 11 -4.69 84.88 3.55
N LYS A 12 -5.05 85.29 2.32
CA LYS A 12 -5.64 84.37 1.32
C LYS A 12 -4.64 83.30 0.86
N GLY A 13 -3.37 83.65 0.73
CA GLY A 13 -2.30 82.70 0.41
C GLY A 13 -2.02 81.71 1.53
N ALA A 14 -2.08 82.15 2.80
CA ALA A 14 -1.91 81.29 3.96
C ALA A 14 -3.06 80.27 4.10
N VAL A 15 -4.31 80.70 3.87
CA VAL A 15 -5.48 79.80 3.89
C VAL A 15 -5.41 78.77 2.76
N ALA A 16 -4.99 79.17 1.55
CA ALA A 16 -4.83 78.25 0.42
C ALA A 16 -3.72 77.20 0.64
N LEU A 17 -2.63 77.57 1.30
CA LEU A 17 -1.57 76.63 1.67
C LEU A 17 -2.01 75.66 2.76
N ALA A 18 -2.78 76.14 3.76
CA ALA A 18 -3.33 75.29 4.81
C ALA A 18 -4.33 74.27 4.25
N THR A 19 -5.23 74.68 3.34
CA THR A 19 -6.17 73.76 2.70
C THR A 19 -5.46 72.75 1.80
N MET A 20 -4.43 73.17 1.06
CA MET A 20 -3.60 72.25 0.27
C MET A 20 -2.86 71.24 1.15
N GLY A 21 -2.34 71.67 2.31
CA GLY A 21 -1.69 70.80 3.29
C GLY A 21 -2.64 69.78 3.91
N ILE A 22 -3.89 70.20 4.22
CA ILE A 22 -4.94 69.29 4.69
C ILE A 22 -5.35 68.29 3.60
N LEU A 23 -5.48 68.73 2.35
CA LEU A 23 -5.81 67.84 1.23
C LEU A 23 -4.71 66.81 0.99
N LEU A 24 -3.44 67.22 1.02
CA LEU A 24 -2.28 66.32 0.87
C LEU A 24 -2.18 65.32 2.03
N SER A 25 -2.50 65.73 3.26
CA SER A 25 -2.52 64.82 4.40
C SER A 25 -3.64 63.78 4.28
N ILE A 26 -4.83 64.17 3.82
CA ILE A 26 -5.94 63.25 3.57
C ILE A 26 -5.58 62.25 2.45
N VAL A 27 -4.96 62.71 1.36
CA VAL A 27 -4.54 61.84 0.25
C VAL A 27 -3.46 60.86 0.69
N SER A 28 -2.46 61.30 1.45
CA SER A 28 -1.41 60.41 1.97
C SER A 28 -1.95 59.39 2.98
N LEU A 29 -2.88 59.79 3.85
CA LEU A 29 -3.51 58.88 4.81
C LEU A 29 -4.36 57.82 4.08
N SER A 30 -5.11 58.21 3.04
CA SER A 30 -5.93 57.27 2.27
C SER A 30 -5.07 56.29 1.46
N LEU A 31 -3.98 56.75 0.83
CA LEU A 31 -2.99 55.90 0.18
C LEU A 31 -2.34 54.90 1.16
N TRP A 32 -2.02 55.35 2.38
CA TRP A 32 -1.45 54.48 3.41
C TRP A 32 -2.44 53.40 3.86
N VAL A 33 -3.70 53.76 4.13
CA VAL A 33 -4.76 52.79 4.50
C VAL A 33 -4.99 51.76 3.39
N VAL A 34 -5.05 52.20 2.13
CA VAL A 34 -5.21 51.29 0.98
C VAL A 34 -3.99 50.38 0.83
N SER A 35 -2.77 50.91 0.98
CA SER A 35 -1.54 50.12 0.92
C SER A 35 -1.48 49.06 2.02
N GLN A 36 -1.86 49.40 3.26
CA GLN A 36 -1.93 48.43 4.35
C GLN A 36 -2.97 47.34 4.08
N ARG A 37 -4.17 47.71 3.61
CA ARG A 37 -5.22 46.75 3.29
C ARG A 37 -4.79 45.80 2.19
N LEU A 38 -4.21 46.31 1.11
CA LEU A 38 -3.70 45.49 0.00
C LEU A 38 -2.58 44.53 0.47
N THR A 39 -1.69 45.00 1.34
CA THR A 39 -0.63 44.17 1.93
C THR A 39 -1.20 43.03 2.76
N ASN A 40 -2.23 43.31 3.58
CA ASN A 40 -2.90 42.30 4.39
C ASN A 40 -3.60 41.25 3.53
N GLU A 41 -4.35 41.67 2.50
CA GLU A 41 -5.02 40.75 1.56
C GLU A 41 -4.02 39.86 0.81
N LEU A 42 -2.91 40.45 0.32
CA LEU A 42 -1.84 39.70 -0.31
C LEU A 42 -1.19 38.69 0.64
N GLN A 43 -1.01 39.04 1.92
CA GLN A 43 -0.51 38.11 2.92
C GLN A 43 -1.51 36.98 3.18
N MET A 44 -2.82 37.25 3.24
CA MET A 44 -3.85 36.21 3.38
C MET A 44 -3.84 35.24 2.20
N VAL A 45 -3.80 35.76 0.96
CA VAL A 45 -3.72 34.92 -0.24
C VAL A 45 -2.46 34.06 -0.23
N LYS A 46 -1.29 34.65 0.10
CA LYS A 46 -0.04 33.89 0.21
C LYS A 46 -0.11 32.78 1.25
N ARG A 47 -0.72 33.05 2.42
CA ARG A 47 -0.93 32.04 3.47
C ARG A 47 -1.85 30.92 3.00
N GLY A 48 -2.96 31.26 2.33
CA GLY A 48 -3.87 30.25 1.76
C GLY A 48 -3.20 29.38 0.70
N LEU A 49 -2.37 29.97 -0.17
CA LEU A 49 -1.61 29.21 -1.17
C LEU A 49 -0.59 28.27 -0.51
N ALA A 50 0.15 28.77 0.48
CA ALA A 50 1.13 27.97 1.24
C ALA A 50 0.46 26.82 2.01
N TYR A 51 -0.72 27.07 2.59
CA TYR A 51 -1.54 26.05 3.23
C TYR A 51 -1.95 24.95 2.25
N ASN A 52 -2.54 25.31 1.11
CA ASN A 52 -2.97 24.34 0.09
C ASN A 52 -1.79 23.52 -0.46
N GLN A 53 -0.64 24.16 -0.65
CA GLN A 53 0.57 23.47 -1.10
C GLN A 53 1.11 22.51 -0.03
N ALA A 54 1.18 22.95 1.23
CA ALA A 54 1.61 22.12 2.35
C ALA A 54 0.68 20.92 2.55
N TYR A 55 -0.63 21.14 2.46
CA TYR A 55 -1.64 20.09 2.53
C TYR A 55 -1.47 19.06 1.41
N ALA A 56 -1.29 19.50 0.15
CA ALA A 56 -1.03 18.59 -0.96
C ALA A 56 0.27 17.77 -0.80
N GLN A 57 1.33 18.41 -0.28
CA GLN A 57 2.60 17.73 0.02
C GLN A 57 2.44 16.70 1.14
N LEU A 58 1.71 17.03 2.20
CA LEU A 58 1.39 16.09 3.28
C LEU A 58 0.62 14.89 2.77
N HIS A 59 -0.41 15.09 1.95
CA HIS A 59 -1.17 14.01 1.32
C HIS A 59 -0.30 13.08 0.47
N ALA A 60 0.59 13.65 -0.35
CA ALA A 60 1.52 12.85 -1.16
C ALA A 60 2.50 12.06 -0.28
N ARG A 61 3.05 12.69 0.78
CA ARG A 61 3.93 12.02 1.74
C ARG A 61 3.19 10.91 2.49
N HIS A 62 1.94 11.15 2.86
CA HIS A 62 1.09 10.20 3.54
C HIS A 62 0.86 8.94 2.71
N ALA A 63 0.54 9.09 1.42
CA ALA A 63 0.45 7.95 0.50
C ALA A 63 1.78 7.19 0.36
N SER A 64 2.91 7.91 0.34
CA SER A 64 4.24 7.29 0.30
C SER A 64 4.54 6.47 1.57
N VAL A 65 4.24 7.02 2.75
CA VAL A 65 4.40 6.32 4.04
C VAL A 65 3.53 5.07 4.09
N ALA A 66 2.27 5.14 3.65
CA ALA A 66 1.39 3.98 3.56
C ALA A 66 2.02 2.86 2.71
N MET A 67 2.57 3.20 1.55
CA MET A 67 3.24 2.23 0.68
C MET A 67 4.49 1.61 1.32
N GLN A 68 5.24 2.38 2.11
CA GLN A 68 6.39 1.87 2.86
C GLN A 68 5.95 0.92 3.99
N LEU A 69 4.92 1.30 4.76
CA LEU A 69 4.38 0.49 5.85
C LEU A 69 3.85 -0.88 5.39
N ARG A 70 3.43 -0.99 4.13
CA ARG A 70 3.05 -2.25 3.50
C ARG A 70 4.15 -3.32 3.63
N THR A 71 5.41 -2.94 3.40
CA THR A 71 6.54 -3.88 3.36
C THR A 71 7.54 -3.69 4.50
N ALA A 72 7.33 -2.70 5.36
CA ALA A 72 8.22 -2.42 6.48
C ALA A 72 8.25 -3.58 7.50
N ASP A 73 9.46 -3.96 7.91
CA ASP A 73 9.62 -4.77 9.12
C ASP A 73 9.29 -3.88 10.33
N ILE A 74 8.41 -4.39 11.20
CA ILE A 74 7.99 -3.73 12.44
C ILE A 74 9.21 -3.36 13.29
N ASN A 75 10.25 -4.20 13.29
CA ASN A 75 11.47 -3.96 14.05
C ASN A 75 12.29 -2.76 13.54
N THR A 76 12.00 -2.29 12.32
CA THR A 76 12.73 -1.21 11.66
C THR A 76 11.93 0.08 11.52
N LEU A 77 10.69 0.13 12.05
CA LEU A 77 9.79 1.29 11.89
C LEU A 77 10.38 2.59 12.45
N GLN A 78 11.16 2.52 13.52
CA GLN A 78 11.82 3.70 14.11
C GLN A 78 12.74 4.44 13.12
N SER A 79 13.24 3.75 12.09
CA SER A 79 14.03 4.38 11.02
C SER A 79 13.22 5.29 10.09
N LEU A 80 11.89 5.12 10.08
CA LEU A 80 10.97 5.94 9.28
C LEU A 80 10.49 7.18 10.05
N GLU A 81 10.61 7.18 11.38
CA GLU A 81 10.18 8.28 12.23
C GLU A 81 11.08 9.52 12.04
N SER A 82 10.48 10.70 12.16
CA SER A 82 11.18 11.98 12.08
C SER A 82 10.41 13.04 12.86
N GLU A 83 10.96 14.25 13.03
CA GLU A 83 10.24 15.36 13.68
C GLU A 83 8.85 15.65 13.05
N GLN A 84 8.65 15.27 11.79
CA GLN A 84 7.41 15.50 11.03
C GLN A 84 6.57 14.23 10.86
N LEU A 85 7.02 13.06 11.35
CA LEU A 85 6.38 11.77 11.14
C LEU A 85 6.52 10.90 12.39
N ASP A 86 5.38 10.61 13.00
CA ASP A 86 5.24 9.67 14.12
C ASP A 86 4.40 8.46 13.68
N ILE A 87 4.81 7.26 14.09
CA ILE A 87 4.19 5.99 13.68
C ILE A 87 3.96 5.11 14.92
N ALA A 88 2.74 5.13 15.44
CA ALA A 88 2.31 4.15 16.43
C ALA A 88 1.78 2.89 15.74
N TYR A 89 1.86 1.73 16.41
CA TYR A 89 1.30 0.49 15.87
C TYR A 89 0.74 -0.45 16.93
N GLN A 90 -0.21 -1.28 16.52
CA GLN A 90 -0.78 -2.37 17.30
C GLN A 90 -0.84 -3.64 16.46
N THR A 91 -0.36 -4.76 17.02
CA THR A 91 -0.35 -6.06 16.35
C THR A 91 -1.54 -6.91 16.81
N PHE A 92 -2.22 -7.54 15.85
CA PHE A 92 -3.29 -8.50 16.06
C PHE A 92 -2.85 -9.86 15.53
N ILE A 93 -3.14 -10.93 16.28
CA ILE A 93 -2.91 -12.31 15.86
C ILE A 93 -4.26 -13.00 15.90
N ASN A 94 -4.71 -13.53 14.75
CA ASN A 94 -5.97 -14.27 14.70
C ASN A 94 -5.78 -15.73 15.18
N SER A 95 -6.88 -16.49 15.25
CA SER A 95 -6.86 -17.91 15.65
C SER A 95 -6.00 -18.80 14.75
N ASN A 96 -5.69 -18.35 13.53
CA ASN A 96 -4.87 -19.07 12.55
C ASN A 96 -3.39 -18.65 12.60
N ASN A 97 -2.99 -17.88 13.63
CA ASN A 97 -1.65 -17.32 13.80
C ASN A 97 -1.24 -16.32 12.69
N THR A 98 -2.22 -15.78 11.96
CA THR A 98 -2.02 -14.72 10.98
C THR A 98 -1.84 -13.39 11.71
N ARG A 99 -0.75 -12.69 11.38
CA ARG A 99 -0.47 -11.36 11.91
C ARG A 99 -1.13 -10.28 11.05
N SER A 100 -1.83 -9.35 11.70
CA SER A 100 -2.28 -8.08 11.12
C SER A 100 -1.78 -6.93 11.99
N VAL A 101 -1.64 -5.74 11.41
CA VAL A 101 -1.10 -4.58 12.12
C VAL A 101 -1.94 -3.35 11.81
N LEU A 102 -2.37 -2.65 12.85
CA LEU A 102 -2.93 -1.32 12.74
C LEU A 102 -1.80 -0.32 12.98
N PHE A 103 -1.52 0.53 12.00
CA PHE A 103 -0.61 1.66 12.12
C PHE A 103 -1.42 2.93 12.31
N THR A 104 -0.96 3.81 13.18
CA THR A 104 -1.45 5.17 13.32
C THR A 104 -0.34 6.10 12.88
N VAL A 105 -0.54 6.74 11.74
CA VAL A 105 0.44 7.65 11.12
C VAL A 105 0.03 9.07 11.45
N THR A 106 0.94 9.83 12.05
CA THR A 106 0.75 11.25 12.34
C THR A 106 1.82 12.05 11.61
N LEU A 107 1.40 12.95 10.73
CA LEU A 107 2.28 13.88 10.04
C LEU A 107 2.05 15.29 10.56
N SER A 108 3.13 16.00 10.89
CA SER A 108 3.07 17.35 11.44
C SER A 108 3.94 18.31 10.66
N LEU A 109 3.41 19.51 10.36
CA LEU A 109 4.16 20.66 9.88
C LEU A 109 4.03 21.81 10.88
N VAL A 110 5.11 22.56 11.05
CA VAL A 110 5.19 23.66 12.02
C VAL A 110 4.73 25.00 11.41
N SER A 111 4.92 25.18 10.11
CA SER A 111 4.56 26.44 9.42
C SER A 111 4.26 26.18 7.94
N PRO A 112 2.98 26.13 7.52
CA PRO A 112 1.77 26.27 8.35
C PRO A 112 1.66 25.14 9.39
N SER A 113 1.02 25.43 10.53
CA SER A 113 0.63 24.40 11.51
C SER A 113 -0.40 23.52 10.82
N LEU A 114 -0.09 22.24 10.68
CA LEU A 114 -0.95 21.23 10.05
C LEU A 114 -0.62 19.89 10.70
N HIS A 115 -1.64 19.21 11.22
CA HIS A 115 -1.48 17.88 11.80
C HIS A 115 -2.47 16.91 11.20
N ILE A 116 -1.98 16.01 10.35
CA ILE A 116 -2.80 14.98 9.74
C ILE A 116 -2.55 13.67 10.46
N LYS A 117 -3.64 13.01 10.86
CA LYS A 117 -3.61 11.67 11.42
C LYS A 117 -4.46 10.73 10.58
N GLN A 118 -3.97 9.53 10.32
CA GLN A 118 -4.77 8.48 9.71
C GLN A 118 -4.28 7.10 10.15
N ASP A 119 -5.22 6.18 10.29
CA ASP A 119 -4.91 4.80 10.58
C ASP A 119 -4.85 3.94 9.31
N PHE A 120 -3.93 2.98 9.29
CA PHE A 120 -3.77 2.01 8.22
C PHE A 120 -3.79 0.59 8.78
N PHE A 121 -4.58 -0.27 8.16
CA PHE A 121 -4.64 -1.67 8.52
C PHE A 121 -3.90 -2.52 7.50
N ARG A 122 -2.84 -3.21 7.95
CA ARG A 122 -2.04 -4.14 7.16
C ARG A 122 -2.41 -5.58 7.47
N PHE A 123 -2.59 -6.39 6.43
CA PHE A 123 -2.91 -7.81 6.53
C PHE A 123 -2.39 -8.59 5.32
N SER A 124 -2.18 -9.90 5.49
CA SER A 124 -1.80 -10.81 4.40
C SER A 124 -3.01 -11.17 3.53
N SER A 125 -2.85 -11.26 2.20
CA SER A 125 -3.84 -11.87 1.29
C SER A 125 -4.15 -13.32 1.65
N LEU A 126 -3.31 -13.97 2.47
CA LEU A 126 -3.47 -15.35 2.91
C LEU A 126 -3.88 -15.38 4.39
N PHE A 127 -5.14 -15.74 4.66
CA PHE A 127 -5.79 -15.66 5.97
C PHE A 127 -5.73 -16.95 6.80
N TRP A 128 -5.51 -18.07 6.13
CA TRP A 128 -5.54 -19.41 6.72
C TRP A 128 -4.51 -20.33 6.06
N PHE A 129 -4.07 -21.34 6.82
CA PHE A 129 -3.24 -22.43 6.32
C PHE A 129 -3.80 -23.78 6.72
N PRO A 130 -3.63 -24.81 5.86
CA PRO A 130 -3.93 -26.17 6.24
C PRO A 130 -3.07 -26.62 7.43
N LEU A 131 -3.64 -27.54 8.21
CA LEU A 131 -2.95 -28.19 9.33
C LEU A 131 -2.28 -29.50 8.91
N GLN A 132 -2.38 -29.86 7.64
CA GLN A 132 -1.87 -31.11 7.05
C GLN A 132 -1.25 -30.83 5.69
N ALA A 133 -0.40 -31.76 5.23
CA ALA A 133 0.34 -31.62 3.97
C ALA A 133 -0.57 -31.61 2.73
N VAL A 134 -1.70 -32.30 2.80
CA VAL A 134 -2.72 -32.34 1.74
C VAL A 134 -4.08 -32.09 2.37
N THR A 135 -4.85 -31.15 1.84
CA THR A 135 -6.22 -30.87 2.28
C THR A 135 -7.14 -30.78 1.07
N SER A 136 -8.20 -31.58 1.06
CA SER A 136 -9.33 -31.41 0.14
C SER A 136 -10.51 -30.89 0.95
N ASP A 137 -10.89 -29.64 0.71
CA ASP A 137 -12.04 -29.00 1.35
C ASP A 137 -12.92 -28.37 0.28
N GLN A 138 -14.00 -29.08 -0.07
CA GLN A 138 -14.94 -28.65 -1.10
C GLN A 138 -15.80 -27.46 -0.68
N SER A 139 -15.74 -27.04 0.59
CA SER A 139 -16.57 -25.97 1.14
C SER A 139 -15.73 -24.75 1.52
N ASN A 140 -15.98 -23.62 0.85
CA ASN A 140 -15.46 -22.31 1.22
C ASN A 140 -13.93 -22.19 1.30
N LEU A 141 -13.15 -23.03 0.59
CA LEU A 141 -11.69 -23.00 0.64
C LEU A 141 -11.13 -21.62 0.26
N THR A 142 -11.63 -21.01 -0.81
CA THR A 142 -11.20 -19.67 -1.24
C THR A 142 -11.56 -18.61 -0.21
N GLN A 143 -12.72 -18.73 0.45
CA GLN A 143 -13.13 -17.82 1.51
C GLN A 143 -12.22 -17.96 2.74
N LYS A 144 -11.81 -19.19 3.10
CA LYS A 144 -10.87 -19.42 4.21
C LYS A 144 -9.47 -18.90 3.88
N LEU A 145 -8.95 -19.21 2.69
CA LEU A 145 -7.60 -18.84 2.27
C LEU A 145 -7.48 -17.33 2.00
N PHE A 146 -8.41 -16.76 1.25
CA PHE A 146 -8.27 -15.42 0.65
C PHE A 146 -9.35 -14.43 1.11
N ASN A 147 -10.28 -14.85 1.97
CA ASN A 147 -11.45 -14.05 2.35
C ASN A 147 -12.26 -13.58 1.13
N ARG A 148 -12.35 -14.44 0.10
CA ARG A 148 -13.04 -14.21 -1.17
C ARG A 148 -13.74 -15.47 -1.67
N ASP A 149 -14.89 -15.27 -2.30
CA ASP A 149 -15.54 -16.34 -3.06
C ASP A 149 -14.71 -16.72 -4.30
N PHE A 150 -14.96 -17.92 -4.84
CA PHE A 150 -14.22 -18.44 -5.99
C PHE A 150 -14.40 -17.58 -7.25
N GLU A 151 -15.63 -17.17 -7.57
CA GLU A 151 -15.96 -16.39 -8.78
C GLU A 151 -15.19 -15.06 -8.88
N PRO A 152 -15.19 -14.18 -7.85
CA PRO A 152 -14.45 -12.92 -7.90
C PRO A 152 -12.94 -13.10 -7.70
N LEU A 153 -12.42 -14.31 -7.45
CA LEU A 153 -10.99 -14.54 -7.28
C LEU A 153 -10.29 -14.57 -8.64
N SER A 154 -9.47 -13.54 -8.87
CA SER A 154 -8.65 -13.37 -10.06
C SER A 154 -7.20 -13.08 -9.68
N ALA A 155 -6.29 -13.20 -10.66
CA ALA A 155 -4.90 -12.82 -10.51
C ALA A 155 -4.80 -11.43 -9.86
N SER A 156 -5.43 -10.38 -10.42
CA SER A 156 -5.39 -8.99 -9.92
C SER A 156 -5.59 -8.74 -8.42
N HIS A 157 -6.09 -9.73 -7.66
CA HIS A 157 -6.13 -9.68 -6.20
C HIS A 157 -4.73 -9.63 -5.56
N PHE A 158 -3.73 -10.29 -6.15
CA PHE A 158 -2.37 -10.31 -5.61
C PHE A 158 -1.52 -9.20 -6.24
N GLN A 159 -0.64 -8.61 -5.44
CA GLN A 159 0.32 -7.63 -5.94
C GLN A 159 1.60 -8.41 -6.34
N HIS A 160 2.16 -8.12 -7.52
CA HIS A 160 3.32 -8.85 -8.09
C HIS A 160 3.01 -10.32 -8.40
N ILE A 161 2.49 -10.57 -9.61
CA ILE A 161 2.05 -11.89 -10.05
C ILE A 161 2.73 -12.23 -11.36
N LEU A 162 3.19 -13.47 -11.44
CA LEU A 162 3.43 -14.11 -12.71
C LEU A 162 2.16 -14.80 -13.20
N GLU A 163 1.46 -14.16 -14.15
CA GLU A 163 0.39 -14.82 -14.90
C GLU A 163 1.04 -15.78 -15.90
N ALA A 164 1.04 -17.08 -15.61
CA ALA A 164 1.71 -18.07 -16.46
C ALA A 164 1.10 -18.12 -17.88
N GLN A 165 -0.15 -17.68 -18.07
CA GLN A 165 -0.79 -17.55 -19.38
C GLN A 165 -0.17 -16.47 -20.28
N LYS A 166 0.63 -15.52 -19.76
CA LYS A 166 1.36 -14.53 -20.58
C LYS A 166 2.69 -15.03 -21.13
N LEU A 167 3.16 -16.20 -20.70
CA LEU A 167 4.24 -16.91 -21.37
C LEU A 167 3.61 -17.95 -22.28
N GLY A 168 3.57 -17.64 -23.58
CA GLY A 168 3.16 -18.59 -24.61
C GLY A 168 3.85 -19.94 -24.43
N SER A 169 3.14 -20.98 -24.85
CA SER A 169 3.31 -22.42 -24.60
C SER A 169 4.67 -23.08 -24.96
N GLN A 170 5.80 -22.37 -24.89
CA GLN A 170 7.12 -22.90 -25.22
C GLN A 170 8.25 -22.52 -24.28
N GLU A 171 8.03 -21.66 -23.29
CA GLU A 171 9.04 -21.41 -22.27
C GLU A 171 8.42 -21.63 -20.90
N ALA A 172 8.67 -22.81 -20.32
CA ALA A 172 8.63 -22.97 -18.88
C ALA A 172 9.35 -21.74 -18.29
N PRO A 173 8.70 -20.94 -17.42
CA PRO A 173 9.23 -19.64 -17.01
C PRO A 173 10.67 -19.86 -16.55
N SER A 174 11.60 -19.19 -17.23
CA SER A 174 13.03 -19.35 -17.00
C SER A 174 13.30 -19.37 -15.48
N ARG A 175 14.11 -20.32 -15.00
CA ARG A 175 14.37 -20.56 -13.56
C ARG A 175 14.59 -19.29 -12.72
N GLN A 176 15.08 -18.22 -13.35
CA GLN A 176 15.30 -16.91 -12.73
C GLN A 176 14.02 -16.09 -12.53
N ALA A 177 13.04 -16.14 -13.45
CA ALA A 177 11.74 -15.48 -13.32
C ALA A 177 10.91 -16.09 -12.18
N MET A 178 10.93 -17.42 -12.02
CA MET A 178 10.20 -18.08 -10.93
C MET A 178 10.79 -17.82 -9.54
N SER A 179 12.06 -17.43 -9.43
CA SER A 179 12.75 -17.24 -8.13
C SER A 179 12.43 -15.92 -7.42
N LYS A 180 11.91 -14.93 -8.15
CA LYS A 180 11.57 -13.61 -7.59
C LYS A 180 10.09 -13.48 -7.21
N GLU A 181 9.24 -14.27 -7.84
CA GLU A 181 7.79 -14.14 -7.73
C GLU A 181 7.28 -14.96 -6.53
N SER A 182 6.53 -14.30 -5.64
CA SER A 182 5.90 -14.96 -4.48
C SER A 182 4.56 -15.60 -4.81
N VAL A 183 3.92 -15.18 -5.91
CA VAL A 183 2.61 -15.66 -6.35
C VAL A 183 2.63 -16.02 -7.84
N ILE A 184 2.26 -17.26 -8.15
CA ILE A 184 2.11 -17.75 -9.52
C ILE A 184 0.64 -18.09 -9.72
N TRP A 185 0.03 -17.49 -10.75
CA TRP A 185 -1.37 -17.76 -11.12
C TRP A 185 -1.41 -18.49 -12.46
N VAL A 186 -2.09 -19.63 -12.48
CA VAL A 186 -2.22 -20.51 -13.65
C VAL A 186 -3.68 -20.84 -13.86
N GLU A 187 -4.16 -20.73 -15.10
CA GLU A 187 -5.41 -21.38 -15.49
C GLU A 187 -5.09 -22.53 -16.44
N GLY A 188 -5.64 -23.70 -16.16
CA GLY A 188 -5.26 -24.96 -16.79
C GLY A 188 -4.13 -25.67 -16.03
N ASP A 189 -3.58 -26.70 -16.65
CA ASP A 189 -2.60 -27.59 -16.03
C ASP A 189 -1.29 -26.85 -15.70
N TRP A 190 -0.70 -27.21 -14.57
CA TRP A 190 0.59 -26.67 -14.13
C TRP A 190 1.58 -27.79 -13.85
N GLU A 191 2.78 -27.65 -14.40
CA GLU A 191 3.89 -28.57 -14.21
C GLU A 191 5.12 -27.83 -13.69
N LEU A 192 5.74 -28.38 -12.64
CA LEU A 192 7.11 -28.04 -12.25
C LEU A 192 8.06 -29.03 -12.93
N PRO A 193 8.95 -28.59 -13.85
CA PRO A 193 9.78 -29.52 -14.61
C PRO A 193 10.75 -30.33 -13.75
N ASP A 194 11.24 -31.43 -14.31
CA ASP A 194 12.30 -32.26 -13.73
C ASP A 194 13.50 -31.42 -13.24
N ASP A 195 14.09 -31.86 -12.12
CA ASP A 195 15.27 -31.24 -11.47
C ASP A 195 15.10 -29.74 -11.12
N THR A 196 13.87 -29.23 -11.13
CA THR A 196 13.58 -27.81 -10.88
C THR A 196 13.26 -27.57 -9.42
N HIS A 197 13.82 -26.49 -8.87
CA HIS A 197 13.58 -26.05 -7.50
C HIS A 197 12.78 -24.74 -7.55
N LEU A 198 11.61 -24.72 -6.92
CA LEU A 198 10.73 -23.56 -6.81
C LEU A 198 10.55 -23.16 -5.35
N GLY A 199 10.94 -21.92 -5.05
CA GLY A 199 10.94 -21.40 -3.68
C GLY A 199 12.07 -21.95 -2.82
N SER A 200 12.08 -21.52 -1.56
CA SER A 200 12.98 -22.00 -0.52
C SER A 200 12.31 -21.88 0.85
N LEU A 201 13.00 -22.29 1.93
CA LEU A 201 12.50 -22.12 3.30
C LEU A 201 12.25 -20.64 3.65
N ASP A 202 13.13 -19.74 3.20
CA ASP A 202 13.07 -18.30 3.50
C ASP A 202 12.30 -17.48 2.45
N ALA A 203 12.16 -18.03 1.24
CA ALA A 203 11.41 -17.43 0.14
C ALA A 203 10.45 -18.46 -0.49
N PRO A 204 9.40 -18.88 0.23
CA PRO A 204 8.40 -19.80 -0.29
C PRO A 204 7.46 -19.12 -1.28
N VAL A 205 6.77 -19.94 -2.08
CA VAL A 205 5.91 -19.48 -3.19
C VAL A 205 4.47 -19.98 -3.03
N LEU A 206 3.51 -19.12 -3.37
CA LEU A 206 2.11 -19.46 -3.54
C LEU A 206 1.84 -19.77 -5.01
N VAL A 207 1.37 -20.97 -5.34
CA VAL A 207 0.91 -21.30 -6.70
C VAL A 207 -0.58 -21.57 -6.65
N ILE A 208 -1.34 -20.84 -7.47
CA ILE A 208 -2.78 -21.01 -7.61
C ILE A 208 -3.05 -21.53 -9.01
N ILE A 209 -3.66 -22.71 -9.08
CA ILE A 209 -4.00 -23.43 -10.30
C ILE A 209 -5.53 -23.46 -10.39
N LYS A 210 -6.11 -22.81 -11.39
CA LYS A 210 -7.55 -22.77 -11.65
C LYS A 210 -7.91 -23.73 -12.78
N ASN A 211 -8.86 -24.62 -12.52
CA ASN A 211 -9.42 -25.59 -13.48
C ASN A 211 -8.36 -26.48 -14.16
N GLY A 212 -7.32 -26.88 -13.42
CA GLY A 212 -6.20 -27.65 -13.95
C GLY A 212 -5.64 -28.70 -13.00
N ASN A 213 -4.80 -29.58 -13.54
CA ASN A 213 -4.03 -30.59 -12.82
C ASN A 213 -2.66 -30.06 -12.37
N ILE A 214 -2.04 -30.75 -11.43
CA ILE A 214 -0.70 -30.44 -10.91
C ILE A 214 0.24 -31.60 -11.25
N ALA A 215 1.43 -31.28 -11.74
CA ALA A 215 2.52 -32.24 -11.89
C ALA A 215 3.83 -31.66 -11.31
N LEU A 216 4.50 -32.43 -10.45
CA LEU A 216 5.84 -32.15 -9.97
C LEU A 216 6.78 -33.20 -10.59
N GLY A 217 7.65 -32.75 -11.48
CA GLY A 217 8.59 -33.60 -12.22
C GLY A 217 9.61 -34.30 -11.34
N ASN A 218 10.38 -35.21 -11.95
CA ASN A 218 11.37 -36.04 -11.26
C ASN A 218 12.36 -35.17 -10.48
N ARG A 219 12.57 -35.48 -9.21
CA ARG A 219 13.48 -34.75 -8.30
C ARG A 219 13.19 -33.25 -8.18
N ALA A 220 12.02 -32.78 -8.62
CA ALA A 220 11.62 -31.39 -8.44
C ALA A 220 11.39 -31.09 -6.95
N SER A 221 11.71 -29.87 -6.50
CA SER A 221 11.50 -29.45 -5.12
C SER A 221 10.67 -28.18 -5.07
N PHE A 222 9.56 -28.21 -4.34
CA PHE A 222 8.65 -27.08 -4.15
C PHE A 222 8.59 -26.68 -2.68
N TYR A 223 8.72 -25.38 -2.40
CA TYR A 223 8.57 -24.81 -1.06
C TYR A 223 7.43 -23.78 -1.06
N GLY A 224 6.33 -24.08 -0.36
CA GLY A 224 5.22 -23.16 -0.20
C GLY A 224 3.83 -23.80 -0.20
N LEU A 225 2.86 -23.13 -0.81
CA LEU A 225 1.46 -23.55 -0.85
C LEU A 225 1.00 -23.74 -2.29
N LEU A 226 0.59 -24.96 -2.63
CA LEU A 226 -0.14 -25.26 -3.86
C LEU A 226 -1.63 -25.18 -3.59
N VAL A 227 -2.35 -24.38 -4.37
CA VAL A 227 -3.79 -24.19 -4.29
C VAL A 227 -4.41 -24.62 -5.62
N GLN A 228 -5.11 -25.74 -5.63
CA GLN A 228 -5.80 -26.27 -6.81
C GLN A 228 -7.30 -25.97 -6.70
N LEU A 229 -7.78 -25.07 -7.53
CA LEU A 229 -9.17 -24.62 -7.52
C LEU A 229 -9.90 -25.13 -8.76
N ASP A 230 -11.13 -25.57 -8.58
CA ASP A 230 -12.03 -26.00 -9.65
C ASP A 230 -13.41 -25.37 -9.49
N ALA A 231 -13.95 -24.78 -10.56
CA ALA A 231 -15.25 -24.13 -10.54
C ALA A 231 -16.41 -25.12 -10.36
N GLU A 232 -16.28 -26.31 -10.95
CA GLU A 232 -17.32 -27.32 -11.03
C GLU A 232 -17.14 -28.42 -9.96
N SER A 233 -16.13 -28.28 -9.09
CA SER A 233 -15.71 -29.30 -8.13
C SER A 233 -15.41 -30.68 -8.77
N ASN A 234 -15.00 -30.67 -10.04
CA ASN A 234 -14.60 -31.85 -10.80
C ASN A 234 -13.43 -32.57 -10.13
N ARG A 235 -13.27 -33.87 -10.42
CA ARG A 235 -12.08 -34.60 -9.98
C ARG A 235 -10.84 -34.07 -10.68
N ARG A 236 -9.81 -33.76 -9.90
CA ARG A 236 -8.52 -33.24 -10.36
C ARG A 236 -7.37 -34.13 -9.91
N ASN A 237 -6.30 -34.11 -10.69
CA ASN A 237 -5.11 -34.90 -10.44
C ASN A 237 -3.98 -34.01 -9.88
N ALA A 238 -3.25 -34.57 -8.94
CA ALA A 238 -1.92 -34.09 -8.55
C ALA A 238 -0.95 -35.25 -8.62
N THR A 239 0.12 -35.10 -9.40
CA THR A 239 1.17 -36.11 -9.56
C THR A 239 2.48 -35.58 -9.00
N LEU A 240 3.12 -36.38 -8.15
CA LEU A 240 4.49 -36.18 -7.72
C LEU A 240 5.33 -37.32 -8.27
N GLU A 241 6.23 -37.01 -9.18
CA GLU A 241 7.14 -37.97 -9.78
C GLU A 241 8.24 -38.42 -8.82
N HIS A 242 9.06 -39.37 -9.27
CA HIS A 242 10.06 -40.02 -8.42
C HIS A 242 11.07 -39.01 -7.86
N GLY A 243 11.18 -39.01 -6.53
CA GLY A 243 12.08 -38.13 -5.80
C GLY A 243 11.64 -36.66 -5.75
N ALA A 244 10.46 -36.31 -6.28
CA ALA A 244 9.87 -34.99 -6.11
C ALA A 244 9.60 -34.71 -4.62
N LYS A 245 9.73 -33.45 -4.20
CA LYS A 245 9.54 -33.02 -2.81
C LYS A 245 8.64 -31.79 -2.75
N LEU A 246 7.60 -31.87 -1.93
CA LEU A 246 6.77 -30.73 -1.56
C LEU A 246 7.00 -30.41 -0.08
N PHE A 247 7.53 -29.23 0.22
CA PHE A 247 7.70 -28.69 1.56
C PHE A 247 6.66 -27.59 1.77
N GLY A 248 5.64 -27.87 2.59
CA GLY A 248 4.51 -26.96 2.81
C GLY A 248 3.19 -27.69 2.69
N ALA A 249 2.29 -27.25 1.80
CA ALA A 249 1.01 -27.94 1.64
C ALA A 249 0.41 -27.85 0.23
N LEU A 250 -0.46 -28.81 -0.08
CA LEU A 250 -1.39 -28.82 -1.20
C LEU A 250 -2.82 -28.70 -0.67
N VAL A 251 -3.57 -27.72 -1.16
CA VAL A 251 -4.98 -27.53 -0.83
C VAL A 251 -5.82 -27.51 -2.08
N THR A 252 -7.02 -28.12 -2.03
CA THR A 252 -7.94 -28.12 -3.15
C THR A 252 -9.39 -28.08 -2.74
N ASN A 253 -10.24 -27.45 -3.56
CA ASN A 253 -11.71 -27.51 -3.41
C ASN A 253 -12.33 -28.63 -4.26
N ALA A 254 -11.53 -29.35 -5.04
CA ALA A 254 -11.95 -30.46 -5.89
C ALA A 254 -11.73 -31.82 -5.21
N GLN A 255 -12.35 -32.86 -5.78
CA GLN A 255 -11.98 -34.24 -5.43
C GLN A 255 -10.58 -34.51 -5.98
N LEU A 256 -9.66 -34.98 -5.13
CA LEU A 256 -8.26 -35.16 -5.50
C LEU A 256 -7.90 -36.61 -5.78
N THR A 257 -7.32 -36.88 -6.95
CA THR A 257 -6.52 -38.09 -7.20
C THR A 257 -5.05 -37.73 -7.01
N LEU A 258 -4.43 -38.26 -5.97
CA LEU A 258 -3.02 -38.01 -5.68
C LEU A 258 -2.16 -39.21 -6.10
N ASN A 259 -1.35 -39.03 -7.14
CA ASN A 259 -0.35 -39.99 -7.59
C ASN A 259 1.01 -39.60 -6.99
N ASN A 260 1.35 -40.16 -5.83
CA ASN A 260 2.55 -39.74 -5.10
C ASN A 260 3.68 -40.80 -5.18
N TYR A 261 4.68 -40.55 -6.02
CA TYR A 261 5.96 -41.26 -6.08
C TYR A 261 7.12 -40.47 -5.44
N GLY A 262 6.79 -39.33 -4.80
CA GLY A 262 7.72 -38.44 -4.13
C GLY A 262 7.45 -38.33 -2.63
N ASN A 263 7.74 -37.17 -2.06
CA ASN A 263 7.51 -36.86 -0.65
C ASN A 263 6.74 -35.54 -0.49
N ILE A 264 5.73 -35.54 0.38
CA ILE A 264 4.95 -34.36 0.75
C ILE A 264 5.12 -34.17 2.26
N MET A 265 5.85 -33.12 2.64
CA MET A 265 6.19 -32.79 4.00
C MET A 265 5.44 -31.52 4.41
N TYR A 266 4.61 -31.64 5.45
CA TYR A 266 3.98 -30.48 6.05
C TYR A 266 5.01 -29.62 6.78
N GLU A 267 5.18 -28.38 6.33
CA GLU A 267 6.13 -27.43 6.91
C GLU A 267 5.43 -26.15 7.34
N LYS A 268 5.05 -26.07 8.61
CA LYS A 268 4.38 -24.89 9.19
C LYS A 268 5.23 -23.62 9.06
N ASN A 269 6.55 -23.74 9.21
CA ASN A 269 7.47 -22.59 9.13
C ASN A 269 7.50 -22.01 7.72
N VAL A 270 7.50 -22.87 6.69
CA VAL A 270 7.41 -22.47 5.28
C VAL A 270 6.11 -21.71 5.01
N LEU A 271 4.98 -22.22 5.48
CA LEU A 271 3.69 -21.54 5.34
C LEU A 271 3.65 -20.20 6.10
N SER A 272 4.21 -20.15 7.31
CA SER A 272 4.29 -18.93 8.11
C SER A 272 5.18 -17.87 7.45
N ALA A 273 6.31 -18.28 6.84
CA ALA A 273 7.19 -17.40 6.07
C ALA A 273 6.50 -16.89 4.80
N LEU A 274 5.74 -17.75 4.10
CA LEU A 274 4.93 -17.35 2.95
C LEU A 274 3.96 -16.24 3.32
N GLN A 275 3.27 -16.36 4.45
CA GLN A 275 2.34 -15.34 4.91
C GLN A 275 2.97 -13.97 5.12
N GLN A 276 4.24 -13.94 5.52
CA GLN A 276 5.01 -12.75 5.85
C GLN A 276 5.69 -12.11 4.63
N ARG A 277 5.60 -12.75 3.45
CA ARG A 277 6.08 -12.19 2.19
C ARG A 277 5.46 -10.80 1.96
N ALA A 278 6.32 -9.84 1.66
CA ALA A 278 5.96 -8.44 1.43
C ALA A 278 4.94 -8.29 0.28
N GLU A 279 5.02 -9.16 -0.71
CA GLU A 279 4.14 -9.19 -1.89
C GLU A 279 2.73 -9.65 -1.55
N LEU A 280 2.58 -10.48 -0.51
CA LEU A 280 1.29 -10.91 0.02
C LEU A 280 0.73 -9.94 1.06
N GLN A 281 1.47 -8.90 1.46
CA GLN A 281 0.96 -7.87 2.36
C GLN A 281 0.15 -6.81 1.60
N ASN A 282 -1.07 -6.59 2.08
CA ASN A 282 -1.90 -5.46 1.70
C ASN A 282 -1.96 -4.46 2.85
N ILE A 283 -2.17 -3.19 2.50
CA ILE A 283 -2.41 -2.12 3.46
C ILE A 283 -3.57 -1.27 2.96
N TYR A 284 -4.49 -0.93 3.86
CA TYR A 284 -5.63 -0.10 3.53
C TYR A 284 -5.81 1.01 4.57
N PRO A 285 -6.18 2.23 4.15
CA PRO A 285 -6.61 3.25 5.08
C PRO A 285 -7.86 2.79 5.82
N VAL A 286 -7.90 2.96 7.14
CA VAL A 286 -9.09 2.68 7.94
C VAL A 286 -10.12 3.77 7.65
N PRO A 287 -11.33 3.43 7.16
CA PRO A 287 -12.36 4.43 6.88
C PRO A 287 -12.68 5.27 8.10
N HIS A 288 -12.88 6.57 7.92
CA HIS A 288 -13.19 7.55 8.98
C HIS A 288 -12.11 7.72 10.07
N SER A 289 -10.92 7.14 9.91
CA SER A 289 -9.77 7.41 10.80
C SER A 289 -9.04 8.70 10.46
N TRP A 290 -9.24 9.22 9.24
CA TRP A 290 -8.61 10.45 8.77
C TRP A 290 -9.12 11.64 9.56
N ASN A 291 -8.19 12.41 10.11
CA ASN A 291 -8.47 13.65 10.80
C ASN A 291 -7.37 14.67 10.51
N ASP A 292 -7.79 15.91 10.30
CA ASP A 292 -6.92 17.09 10.27
C ASP A 292 -7.18 17.86 11.56
N PHE A 293 -6.14 18.07 12.34
CA PHE A 293 -6.20 18.80 13.60
C PHE A 293 -5.35 20.06 13.44
N ASP A 294 -6.02 21.20 13.35
CA ASP A 294 -5.41 22.52 13.51
C ASP A 294 -5.51 22.99 14.97
#